data_AF-C5CA53-F1
#
_entry.id   AF-C5CA53-F1
#
_cell.length_a   1.000
_cell.length_b   1.000
_cell.length_c   1.000
_cell.angle_alpha   90.00
_cell.angle_beta   90.00
_cell.angle_gamma   90.00
#
_symmetry.space_group_name_H-M   'P 1'
#
loop_
_entity.id
_entity.type
_entity.pdbx_description
1 polymer ?
#
loop_
_entity_poly.entity_id
_entity_poly.type
_entity_poly.pdbx_seq_one_letter_code
_entity_poly.pdbx_strand_id
1 'polypeptide(L)'
;MSHVTESSPAHPCRAEESAPLRPTSPLGIAATFIGTTIGAGYASGNEILQYFVSFGLWGGTGALVIAGALFFLLAVIVLRLAQKLRTTDIHRIVNPTTSRVPTWFADLCITTSLLGTLVIMLAGAGAAVHTAFGLPALAGSLVMAAVCVVSVLAGITGLVRVQAVVVPLIIVVAVGVAVWGLANPGAAVDDVAALVTSSPLINQWWLSGVLYVAFNIQLAYAVLAPIGAESSSSGRSLVAGAGLGALGLVVMAGAVMAAMTAHAQLIGRAELPMVELAAMIGGWAALLYTVVLLLAQFTTAVSCLYGGVERIALLSSMRRVPGWVIAVVTALAATLLSSVGFSDLVGTVYPVLGYAGIVIIVMLVVTWIVERTTVRRRAARAARA
;
A
#
# COMPACT_ATOMS: atom_id res chain seq x y z
N MET A 1 -43.41 42.38 29.94
CA MET A 1 -42.45 43.25 30.66
C MET A 1 -41.73 42.34 31.63
N SER A 2 -40.42 42.09 31.60
CA SER A 2 -39.28 42.66 30.89
C SER A 2 -38.15 41.63 30.96
N HIS A 3 -37.41 41.50 29.86
CA HIS A 3 -36.08 40.88 29.79
C HIS A 3 -35.13 41.42 30.87
N VAL A 4 -34.24 40.58 31.41
CA VAL A 4 -32.79 40.87 31.50
C VAL A 4 -32.02 39.55 31.43
N THR A 5 -31.22 39.45 30.36
CA THR A 5 -30.09 38.55 30.13
C THR A 5 -28.85 39.08 30.87
N GLU A 6 -28.09 38.20 31.52
CA GLU A 6 -26.69 38.49 31.87
C GLU A 6 -25.75 37.43 31.27
N SER A 7 -24.82 37.96 30.50
CA SER A 7 -23.82 37.32 29.66
C SER A 7 -22.62 36.84 30.47
N SER A 8 -22.24 35.57 30.30
CA SER A 8 -20.95 35.05 30.76
C SER A 8 -19.84 35.39 29.74
N PRO A 9 -18.65 35.83 30.16
CA PRO A 9 -17.65 36.39 29.26
C PRO A 9 -16.93 35.32 28.43
N ALA A 10 -16.62 35.73 27.21
CA ALA A 10 -15.88 34.98 26.20
C ALA A 10 -14.56 34.41 26.75
N HIS A 11 -14.36 33.10 26.59
CA HIS A 11 -13.03 32.52 26.65
C HIS A 11 -12.23 32.98 25.41
N PRO A 12 -11.07 33.63 25.59
CA PRO A 12 -10.27 34.11 24.48
C PRO A 12 -9.53 32.95 23.81
N CYS A 13 -9.53 32.98 22.49
CA CYS A 13 -8.45 32.52 21.60
C CYS A 13 -7.71 31.24 22.06
N ARG A 14 -8.30 30.07 21.78
CA ARG A 14 -7.46 28.89 21.59
C ARG A 14 -6.66 29.13 20.32
N ALA A 15 -5.34 29.17 20.48
CA ALA A 15 -4.38 29.15 19.39
C ALA A 15 -4.84 28.18 18.30
N GLU A 16 -4.72 28.62 17.05
CA GLU A 16 -4.89 27.80 15.85
C GLU A 16 -3.86 26.67 15.87
N GLU A 17 -4.15 25.63 16.65
CA GLU A 17 -3.58 24.32 16.48
C GLU A 17 -4.05 23.87 15.09
N SER A 18 -3.12 23.86 14.13
CA SER A 18 -3.34 23.51 12.73
C SER A 18 -4.32 22.33 12.64
N ALA A 19 -5.57 22.61 12.28
CA ALA A 19 -6.61 21.59 12.30
C ALA A 19 -6.14 20.40 11.45
N PRO A 20 -6.14 19.16 11.99
CA PRO A 20 -5.72 18.00 11.22
C PRO A 20 -6.53 17.95 9.92
N LEU A 21 -5.83 17.69 8.80
CA LEU A 21 -6.45 17.63 7.47
C LEU A 21 -7.71 16.76 7.54
N ARG A 22 -8.86 17.30 7.14
CA ARG A 22 -10.10 16.52 7.10
C ARG A 22 -9.88 15.33 6.15
N PRO A 23 -10.09 14.07 6.59
CA PRO A 23 -9.83 12.88 5.76
C PRO A 23 -10.62 12.87 4.45
N THR A 24 -11.76 13.58 4.40
CA THR A 24 -12.66 13.68 3.24
C THR A 24 -12.38 14.88 2.32
N SER A 25 -11.39 15.71 2.65
CA SER A 25 -10.88 16.78 1.77
C SER A 25 -10.01 16.19 0.65
N PRO A 26 -9.83 16.87 -0.51
CA PRO A 26 -8.97 16.35 -1.58
C PRO A 26 -7.56 16.00 -1.10
N LEU A 27 -6.95 16.86 -0.28
CA LEU A 27 -5.62 16.63 0.29
C LEU A 27 -5.62 15.49 1.31
N GLY A 28 -6.64 15.39 2.16
CA GLY A 28 -6.77 14.28 3.12
C GLY A 28 -6.91 12.93 2.41
N ILE A 29 -7.73 12.86 1.36
CA ILE A 29 -7.89 11.68 0.51
C ILE A 29 -6.55 11.33 -0.14
N ALA A 30 -5.87 12.31 -0.74
CA ALA A 30 -4.59 12.10 -1.41
C ALA A 30 -3.51 11.60 -0.45
N ALA A 31 -3.35 12.26 0.70
CA ALA A 31 -2.37 11.88 1.72
C ALA A 31 -2.64 10.48 2.25
N THR A 32 -3.92 10.16 2.49
CA THR A 32 -4.29 8.83 2.97
C THR A 32 -4.05 7.77 1.91
N PHE A 33 -4.45 8.03 0.66
CA PHE A 33 -4.25 7.10 -0.46
C PHE A 33 -2.77 6.81 -0.68
N ILE A 34 -1.96 7.87 -0.77
CA ILE A 34 -0.49 7.78 -0.84
C ILE A 34 0.03 6.95 0.34
N GLY A 35 -0.39 7.27 1.55
CA GLY A 35 0.12 6.63 2.75
C GLY A 35 -0.22 5.15 2.90
N THR A 36 -1.35 4.72 2.33
CA THR A 36 -1.70 3.29 2.26
C THR A 36 -0.97 2.54 1.17
N THR A 37 -0.65 3.19 0.06
CA THR A 37 -0.03 2.51 -1.09
C THR A 37 1.50 2.52 -0.99
N ILE A 38 2.11 3.53 -0.37
CA ILE A 38 3.54 3.53 -0.06
C ILE A 38 3.77 2.66 1.17
N GLY A 39 4.02 1.37 0.91
CA GLY A 39 4.45 0.41 1.91
C GLY A 39 5.97 0.23 1.93
N ALA A 40 6.43 -0.74 2.70
CA ALA A 40 7.86 -1.05 2.78
C ALA A 40 8.45 -1.63 1.48
N GLY A 41 7.66 -2.28 0.62
CA GLY A 41 8.15 -2.77 -0.67
C GLY A 41 8.42 -1.64 -1.66
N TYR A 42 7.62 -0.57 -1.63
CA TYR A 42 7.91 0.68 -2.32
C TYR A 42 9.16 1.33 -1.76
N ALA A 43 9.22 1.48 -0.43
CA ALA A 43 10.29 2.18 0.25
C ALA A 43 11.65 1.46 0.16
N SER A 44 11.69 0.13 0.07
CA SER A 44 12.93 -0.59 -0.16
C SER A 44 13.51 -0.33 -1.56
N GLY A 45 12.68 0.13 -2.50
CA GLY A 45 13.00 0.25 -3.91
C GLY A 45 12.83 -1.04 -4.71
N ASN A 46 12.60 -2.18 -4.05
CA ASN A 46 12.56 -3.49 -4.70
C ASN A 46 11.34 -3.64 -5.62
N GLU A 47 10.17 -3.16 -5.17
CA GLU A 47 8.99 -3.09 -6.04
C GLU A 47 9.26 -2.25 -7.28
N ILE A 48 9.86 -1.07 -7.11
CA ILE A 48 10.13 -0.15 -8.21
C ILE A 48 11.15 -0.74 -9.18
N LEU A 49 12.17 -1.43 -8.65
CA LEU A 49 13.17 -2.14 -9.42
C LEU A 49 12.53 -3.18 -10.35
N GLN A 50 11.72 -4.07 -9.78
CA GLN A 50 11.17 -5.21 -10.51
C GLN A 50 10.02 -4.83 -11.44
N TYR A 51 9.18 -3.87 -11.06
CA TYR A 51 8.01 -3.50 -11.86
C TYR A 51 8.30 -2.39 -12.90
N PHE A 52 9.29 -1.54 -12.67
CA PHE A 52 9.53 -0.39 -13.57
C PHE A 52 10.95 -0.40 -14.15
N VAL A 53 11.99 -0.44 -13.31
CA VAL A 53 13.39 -0.32 -13.78
C VAL A 53 13.80 -1.50 -14.66
N SER A 54 13.29 -2.70 -14.39
CA SER A 54 13.52 -3.93 -15.18
C SER A 54 13.19 -3.83 -16.67
N PHE A 55 12.34 -2.87 -17.06
CA PHE A 55 11.95 -2.64 -18.46
C PHE A 55 12.73 -1.49 -19.11
N GLY A 56 13.78 -1.01 -18.46
CA GLY A 56 14.55 0.16 -18.87
C GLY A 56 13.72 1.45 -18.80
N LEU A 57 14.31 2.55 -19.28
CA LEU A 57 13.72 3.88 -19.12
C LEU A 57 12.36 4.02 -19.83
N TRP A 58 12.28 3.60 -21.10
CA TRP A 58 11.06 3.74 -21.90
C TRP A 58 9.93 2.81 -21.45
N GLY A 59 10.24 1.52 -21.29
CA GLY A 59 9.25 0.53 -20.83
C GLY A 59 8.77 0.81 -19.41
N GLY A 60 9.68 1.14 -18.50
CA GLY A 60 9.35 1.49 -17.12
C GLY A 60 8.53 2.77 -17.01
N THR A 61 8.85 3.82 -17.78
CA THR A 61 8.05 5.05 -17.82
C THR A 61 6.65 4.77 -18.36
N GLY A 62 6.53 3.97 -19.42
CA GLY A 62 5.23 3.53 -19.95
C GLY A 62 4.40 2.76 -18.92
N ALA A 63 5.02 1.83 -18.20
CA ALA A 63 4.40 1.07 -17.12
C ALA A 63 3.92 1.98 -15.98
N LEU A 64 4.71 3.01 -15.64
CA LEU A 64 4.38 3.99 -14.61
C LEU A 64 3.18 4.87 -15.01
N VAL A 65 3.09 5.28 -16.27
CA VAL A 65 1.92 6.02 -16.80
C VAL A 65 0.66 5.17 -16.75
N ILE A 66 0.75 3.89 -17.11
CA ILE A 66 -0.36 2.93 -16.99
C ILE A 66 -0.79 2.80 -15.52
N ALA A 67 0.19 2.65 -14.62
CA ALA A 67 -0.08 2.55 -13.19
C ALA A 67 -0.80 3.79 -12.65
N GLY A 68 -0.34 5.00 -13.03
CA GLY A 68 -0.97 6.26 -12.67
C GLY A 68 -2.43 6.37 -13.13
N ALA A 69 -2.69 6.05 -14.40
CA ALA A 69 -4.02 6.10 -14.97
C ALA A 69 -4.97 5.11 -14.27
N LEU A 70 -4.50 3.88 -13.99
CA LEU A 70 -5.30 2.86 -13.31
C LEU A 70 -5.52 3.19 -11.83
N PHE A 71 -4.50 3.65 -11.10
CA PHE A 71 -4.67 4.09 -9.71
C PHE A 71 -5.72 5.21 -9.62
N PHE A 72 -5.63 6.21 -10.49
CA PHE A 72 -6.62 7.28 -10.55
C PHE A 72 -8.03 6.74 -10.82
N LEU A 73 -8.19 5.95 -11.89
CA LEU A 73 -9.50 5.42 -12.29
C LEU A 73 -10.13 4.57 -11.19
N LEU A 74 -9.36 3.64 -10.63
CA LEU A 74 -9.84 2.71 -9.62
C LEU A 74 -10.15 3.42 -8.30
N ALA A 75 -9.29 4.34 -7.86
CA ALA A 75 -9.55 5.13 -6.66
C ALA A 75 -10.86 5.93 -6.78
N VAL A 76 -11.11 6.54 -7.96
CA VAL A 76 -12.39 7.22 -8.23
C VAL A 76 -13.57 6.25 -8.17
N ILE A 77 -13.45 5.06 -8.75
CA ILE A 77 -14.52 4.06 -8.73
C ILE A 77 -14.83 3.66 -7.28
N VAL A 78 -13.81 3.35 -6.49
CA VAL A 78 -13.97 2.93 -5.08
C VAL A 78 -14.63 4.01 -4.25
N LEU A 79 -14.05 5.22 -4.24
CA LEU A 79 -14.55 6.34 -3.44
C LEU A 79 -16.01 6.64 -3.77
N ARG A 80 -16.36 6.66 -5.06
CA ARG A 80 -17.73 7.00 -5.48
C ARG A 80 -18.70 5.85 -5.27
N LEU A 81 -18.28 4.61 -5.43
CA LEU A 81 -19.13 3.45 -5.18
C LEU A 81 -19.41 3.32 -3.68
N ALA A 82 -18.38 3.44 -2.84
CA ALA A 82 -18.52 3.45 -1.39
C ALA A 82 -19.39 4.62 -0.89
N GLN A 83 -19.21 5.83 -1.42
CA GLN A 83 -20.07 6.99 -1.11
C GLN A 83 -21.53 6.74 -1.48
N LYS A 84 -21.76 6.17 -2.67
CA LYS A 84 -23.10 5.92 -3.16
C LYS A 84 -23.82 4.82 -2.37
N LEU A 85 -23.10 3.73 -2.08
CA LEU A 85 -23.64 2.58 -1.34
C LEU A 85 -23.65 2.79 0.18
N ARG A 86 -22.97 3.85 0.67
CA ARG A 86 -22.72 4.11 2.11
C ARG A 86 -22.22 2.87 2.83
N THR A 87 -21.19 2.23 2.27
CA THR A 87 -20.69 0.97 2.80
C THR A 87 -19.17 0.92 2.81
N THR A 88 -18.63 0.36 3.88
CA THR A 88 -17.22 0.00 4.03
C THR A 88 -16.97 -1.47 3.68
N ASP A 89 -18.03 -2.23 3.42
CA ASP A 89 -17.97 -3.66 3.13
C ASP A 89 -17.43 -3.88 1.72
N ILE A 90 -16.23 -4.48 1.65
CA ILE A 90 -15.55 -4.76 0.39
C ILE A 90 -16.39 -5.68 -0.49
N HIS A 91 -17.13 -6.63 0.09
CA HIS A 91 -17.97 -7.56 -0.67
C HIS A 91 -19.07 -6.82 -1.41
N ARG A 92 -19.65 -5.78 -0.82
CA ARG A 92 -20.67 -4.95 -1.50
C ARG A 92 -20.08 -4.12 -2.64
N ILE A 93 -18.80 -3.78 -2.55
CA ILE A 93 -18.09 -2.97 -3.55
C ILE A 93 -17.61 -3.83 -4.72
N VAL A 94 -17.19 -5.07 -4.46
CA VAL A 94 -16.60 -5.97 -5.47
C VAL A 94 -17.52 -7.10 -5.90
N ASN A 95 -18.73 -7.24 -5.35
CA ASN A 95 -19.70 -8.26 -5.75
C ASN A 95 -20.90 -7.66 -6.51
N PRO A 96 -20.88 -7.66 -7.86
CA PRO A 96 -21.96 -7.09 -8.66
C PRO A 96 -23.26 -7.91 -8.64
N THR A 97 -23.19 -9.18 -8.24
CA THR A 97 -24.28 -10.16 -8.40
C THR A 97 -24.90 -10.58 -7.07
N THR A 98 -24.34 -10.13 -5.94
CA THR A 98 -24.66 -10.64 -4.59
C THR A 98 -24.56 -12.18 -4.51
N SER A 99 -23.77 -12.81 -5.40
CA SER A 99 -23.63 -14.26 -5.47
C SER A 99 -22.47 -14.74 -4.59
N ARG A 100 -22.48 -16.02 -4.20
CA ARG A 100 -21.48 -16.56 -3.26
C ARG A 100 -20.06 -16.61 -3.82
N VAL A 101 -19.90 -16.78 -5.13
CA VAL A 101 -18.60 -17.02 -5.77
C VAL A 101 -17.68 -15.78 -5.75
N PRO A 102 -18.11 -14.57 -6.17
CA PRO A 102 -17.27 -13.37 -6.08
C PRO A 102 -16.87 -13.01 -4.65
N THR A 103 -17.78 -13.18 -3.68
CA THR A 103 -17.48 -12.97 -2.27
C THR A 103 -16.39 -13.92 -1.78
N TRP A 104 -16.54 -15.23 -2.04
CA TRP A 104 -15.55 -16.22 -1.65
C TRP A 104 -14.17 -15.97 -2.30
N PHE A 105 -14.16 -15.60 -3.59
CA PHE A 105 -12.93 -15.29 -4.30
C PHE A 105 -12.24 -14.04 -3.73
N ALA A 106 -12.99 -12.98 -3.43
CA ALA A 106 -12.46 -11.78 -2.77
C ALA A 106 -11.91 -12.12 -1.39
N ASP A 107 -12.61 -12.94 -0.62
CA ASP A 107 -12.14 -13.42 0.69
C ASP A 107 -10.83 -14.19 0.60
N LEU A 108 -10.71 -15.07 -0.40
CA LEU A 108 -9.47 -15.80 -0.65
C LEU A 108 -8.33 -14.82 -0.97
N CYS A 109 -8.54 -13.88 -1.89
CA CYS A 109 -7.53 -12.89 -2.30
C CYS A 109 -7.07 -12.00 -1.14
N ILE A 110 -8.00 -11.53 -0.30
CA ILE A 110 -7.66 -10.71 0.87
C ILE A 110 -6.84 -11.53 1.87
N THR A 111 -7.27 -12.76 2.15
CA THR A 111 -6.57 -13.63 3.11
C THR A 111 -5.16 -13.95 2.64
N THR A 112 -5.01 -14.35 1.37
CA THR A 112 -3.69 -14.65 0.79
C THR A 112 -2.82 -13.41 0.68
N SER A 113 -3.38 -12.23 0.39
CA SER A 113 -2.64 -10.97 0.38
C SER A 113 -2.13 -10.60 1.77
N LEU A 114 -2.95 -10.74 2.81
CA LEU A 114 -2.53 -10.45 4.18
C LEU A 114 -1.38 -11.37 4.62
N LEU A 115 -1.54 -12.68 4.41
CA LEU A 115 -0.51 -13.66 4.80
C LEU A 115 0.75 -13.55 3.92
N GLY A 116 0.59 -13.35 2.61
CA GLY A 116 1.70 -13.18 1.68
C GLY A 116 2.49 -11.91 1.96
N THR A 117 1.82 -10.78 2.19
CA THR A 117 2.48 -9.54 2.59
C THR A 117 3.17 -9.68 3.95
N LEU A 118 2.59 -10.40 4.92
CA LEU A 118 3.28 -10.70 6.18
C LEU A 118 4.63 -11.41 5.92
N VAL A 119 4.63 -12.48 5.12
CA VAL A 119 5.85 -13.23 4.77
C VAL A 119 6.90 -12.29 4.14
N ILE A 120 6.48 -11.44 3.21
CA ILE A 120 7.35 -10.48 2.53
C ILE A 120 7.91 -9.43 3.49
N MET A 121 7.10 -8.91 4.41
CA MET A 121 7.56 -7.92 5.39
C MET A 121 8.58 -8.54 6.36
N LEU A 122 8.37 -9.79 6.79
CA LEU A 122 9.35 -10.50 7.62
C LEU A 122 10.66 -10.76 6.85
N ALA A 123 10.58 -11.18 5.58
CA ALA A 123 11.75 -11.37 4.73
C ALA A 123 12.52 -10.06 4.53
N GLY A 124 11.81 -8.97 4.28
CA GLY A 124 12.39 -7.64 4.12
C GLY A 124 13.06 -7.14 5.41
N ALA A 125 12.49 -7.45 6.58
CA ALA A 125 13.12 -7.11 7.85
C ALA A 125 14.40 -7.94 8.10
N GLY A 126 14.38 -9.23 7.72
CA GLY A 126 15.56 -10.08 7.70
C GLY A 126 16.66 -9.53 6.80
N ALA A 127 16.31 -9.16 5.56
CA ALA A 127 17.22 -8.52 4.61
C ALA A 127 17.81 -7.21 5.16
N ALA A 128 16.98 -6.36 5.77
CA ALA A 128 17.41 -5.08 6.33
C ALA A 128 18.41 -5.23 7.47
N VAL A 129 18.16 -6.20 8.37
CA VAL A 129 19.07 -6.54 9.47
C VAL A 129 20.37 -7.15 8.94
N HIS A 130 20.28 -8.00 7.91
CA HIS A 130 21.46 -8.57 7.27
C HIS A 130 22.33 -7.51 6.60
N THR A 131 21.75 -6.63 5.78
CA THR A 131 22.45 -5.55 5.09
C THR A 131 23.10 -4.57 6.07
N ALA A 132 22.41 -4.19 7.16
CA ALA A 132 22.92 -3.19 8.09
C ALA A 132 23.94 -3.72 9.10
N PHE A 133 23.80 -4.98 9.56
CA PHE A 133 24.58 -5.52 10.69
C PHE A 133 25.35 -6.81 10.36
N GLY A 134 25.18 -7.37 9.16
CA GLY A 134 25.79 -8.65 8.77
C GLY A 134 25.22 -9.88 9.49
N LEU A 135 24.14 -9.73 10.27
CA LEU A 135 23.49 -10.82 11.00
C LEU A 135 22.72 -11.75 10.05
N PRO A 136 22.47 -13.02 10.42
CA PRO A 136 21.64 -13.91 9.60
C PRO A 136 20.24 -13.32 9.39
N ALA A 137 19.74 -13.31 8.14
CA ALA A 137 18.43 -12.75 7.81
C ALA A 137 17.29 -13.36 8.63
N LEU A 138 17.35 -14.67 8.90
CA LEU A 138 16.37 -15.37 9.74
C LEU A 138 16.29 -14.78 11.16
N ALA A 139 17.39 -14.30 11.72
CA ALA A 139 17.38 -13.65 13.03
C ALA A 139 16.58 -12.34 12.99
N GLY A 140 16.77 -11.53 11.94
CA GLY A 140 15.98 -10.31 11.73
C GLY A 140 14.48 -10.61 11.54
N SER A 141 14.15 -11.63 10.73
CA SER A 141 12.76 -12.07 10.54
C SER A 141 12.12 -12.54 11.85
N LEU A 142 12.83 -13.33 12.66
CA LEU A 142 12.34 -13.83 13.95
C LEU A 142 12.10 -12.70 14.96
N VAL A 143 13.02 -11.74 15.05
CA VAL A 143 12.85 -10.57 15.93
C VAL A 143 11.63 -9.77 15.48
N MET A 144 11.51 -9.49 14.17
CA MET A 144 10.34 -8.77 13.64
C MET A 144 9.03 -9.51 13.95
N ALA A 145 9.01 -10.83 13.73
CA ALA A 145 7.85 -11.67 14.02
C ALA A 145 7.46 -11.64 15.51
N ALA A 146 8.45 -11.74 16.41
CA ALA A 146 8.22 -11.68 17.85
C ALA A 146 7.62 -10.33 18.28
N VAL A 147 8.18 -9.22 17.80
CA VAL A 147 7.66 -7.87 18.09
C VAL A 147 6.25 -7.70 17.51
N CYS A 148 5.98 -8.27 16.33
CA CYS A 148 4.62 -8.26 15.75
C CYS A 148 3.61 -9.01 16.62
N VAL A 149 3.95 -10.21 17.08
CA VAL A 149 3.09 -11.00 17.97
C VAL A 149 2.79 -10.23 19.25
N VAL A 150 3.82 -9.71 19.93
CA VAL A 150 3.63 -8.90 21.15
C VAL A 150 2.70 -7.72 20.91
N SER A 151 2.85 -7.04 19.76
CA SER A 151 2.02 -5.90 19.39
C SER A 151 0.56 -6.28 19.14
N VAL A 152 0.32 -7.40 18.45
CA VAL A 152 -1.03 -7.93 18.23
C VAL A 152 -1.69 -8.29 19.56
N LEU A 153 -0.94 -8.88 20.51
CA LEU A 153 -1.45 -9.23 21.84
C LEU A 153 -1.72 -8.00 22.72
N ALA A 154 -0.94 -6.92 22.56
CA ALA A 154 -1.14 -5.66 23.27
C ALA A 154 -2.31 -4.81 22.72
N GLY A 155 -2.83 -5.15 21.53
CA GLY A 155 -3.94 -4.47 20.88
C GLY A 155 -3.51 -3.41 19.85
N ILE A 156 -4.36 -3.22 18.84
CA ILE A 156 -4.02 -2.46 17.61
C ILE A 156 -4.12 -0.93 17.73
N THR A 157 -4.59 -0.39 18.85
CA THR A 157 -4.89 1.05 18.98
C THR A 157 -3.66 1.94 18.85
N GLY A 158 -2.47 1.43 19.22
CA GLY A 158 -1.20 2.14 19.03
C GLY A 158 -0.72 2.15 17.57
N LEU A 159 -1.06 1.11 16.80
CA LEU A 159 -0.53 0.88 15.45
C LEU A 159 -0.87 2.00 14.48
N VAL A 160 -2.12 2.46 14.52
CA VAL A 160 -2.61 3.55 13.64
C VAL A 160 -1.83 4.85 13.87
N ARG A 161 -1.45 5.14 15.13
CA ARG A 161 -0.66 6.34 15.45
C ARG A 161 0.78 6.23 14.96
N VAL A 162 1.38 5.05 15.10
CA VAL A 162 2.75 4.80 14.59
C VAL A 162 2.76 4.94 13.07
N GLN A 163 1.79 4.33 12.38
CA GLN A 163 1.67 4.42 10.93
C GLN A 163 1.56 5.87 10.43
N ALA A 164 0.79 6.72 11.13
CA ALA A 164 0.62 8.12 10.77
C ALA A 164 1.93 8.94 10.80
N VAL A 165 2.93 8.51 11.57
CA VAL A 165 4.27 9.14 11.64
C VAL A 165 5.25 8.48 10.68
N VAL A 166 5.24 7.14 10.62
CA VAL A 166 6.20 6.37 9.82
C VAL A 166 6.03 6.61 8.33
N VAL A 167 4.78 6.73 7.85
CA VAL A 167 4.50 6.93 6.43
C VAL A 167 5.06 8.27 5.88
N PRO A 168 4.80 9.44 6.48
CA PRO A 168 5.45 10.67 6.04
C PRO A 168 6.97 10.61 6.13
N LEU A 169 7.51 9.99 7.19
CA LEU A 169 8.95 9.88 7.40
C LEU A 169 9.62 9.07 6.28
N ILE A 170 9.06 7.91 5.92
CA ILE A 170 9.64 7.09 4.85
C ILE A 170 9.54 7.78 3.49
N ILE A 171 8.48 8.55 3.23
CA ILE A 171 8.37 9.35 2.00
C ILE A 171 9.49 10.40 1.93
N VAL A 172 9.71 11.15 3.01
CA VAL A 172 10.76 12.18 3.06
C VAL A 172 12.14 11.57 2.83
N VAL A 173 12.44 10.45 3.51
CA VAL A 173 13.74 9.79 3.39
C VAL A 173 13.93 9.18 2.00
N ALA A 174 12.92 8.48 1.46
CA ALA A 174 12.97 7.87 0.13
C ALA A 174 13.14 8.91 -0.99
N VAL A 175 12.37 10.00 -0.94
CA VAL A 175 12.48 11.10 -1.91
C VAL A 175 13.82 11.82 -1.75
N GLY A 176 14.29 12.05 -0.52
CA GLY A 176 15.58 12.68 -0.26
C GLY A 176 16.75 11.90 -0.87
N VAL A 177 16.76 10.58 -0.67
CA VAL A 177 17.77 9.69 -1.27
C VAL A 177 17.64 9.63 -2.78
N ALA A 178 16.42 9.58 -3.32
CA ALA A 178 16.21 9.61 -4.78
C ALA A 178 16.71 10.92 -5.41
N VAL A 179 16.41 12.07 -4.81
CA VAL A 179 16.89 13.38 -5.26
C VAL A 179 18.41 13.44 -5.22
N TRP A 180 19.03 12.95 -4.14
CA TRP A 180 20.49 12.87 -4.05
C TRP A 180 21.08 11.98 -5.15
N GLY A 181 20.50 10.80 -5.40
CA GLY A 181 20.94 9.86 -6.43
C GLY A 181 20.84 10.44 -7.84
N LEU A 182 19.82 11.27 -8.10
CA LEU A 182 19.68 12.01 -9.36
C LEU A 182 20.69 13.15 -9.49
N ALA A 183 21.02 13.83 -8.40
CA ALA A 183 22.02 14.90 -8.40
C ALA A 183 23.46 14.36 -8.52
N ASN A 184 23.70 13.10 -8.19
CA ASN A 184 25.00 12.43 -8.23
C ASN A 184 24.88 11.14 -9.07
N PRO A 185 24.68 11.23 -10.39
CA PRO A 185 24.45 10.06 -11.22
C PRO A 185 25.68 9.14 -11.25
N GLY A 186 25.43 7.83 -11.28
CA GLY A 186 26.47 6.81 -11.45
C GLY A 186 26.98 6.73 -12.88
N ALA A 187 27.76 5.68 -13.17
CA ALA A 187 28.23 5.41 -14.53
C ALA A 187 27.04 5.16 -15.47
N ALA A 188 27.08 5.79 -16.66
CA ALA A 188 26.07 5.55 -17.68
C ALA A 188 26.05 4.08 -18.11
N VAL A 189 24.84 3.54 -18.29
CA VAL A 189 24.62 2.17 -18.73
C VAL A 189 23.73 2.22 -19.97
N ASP A 190 24.18 1.55 -21.04
CA ASP A 190 23.42 1.49 -22.28
C ASP A 190 22.18 0.59 -22.17
N ASP A 191 22.29 -0.54 -21.46
CA ASP A 191 21.19 -1.48 -21.22
C ASP A 191 20.95 -1.72 -19.72
N VAL A 192 20.08 -0.89 -19.14
CA VAL A 192 19.65 -1.02 -17.74
C VAL A 192 18.86 -2.31 -17.51
N ALA A 193 18.07 -2.77 -18.50
CA ALA A 193 17.23 -3.95 -18.34
C ALA A 193 18.07 -5.22 -18.18
N ALA A 194 19.22 -5.31 -18.84
CA ALA A 194 20.16 -6.42 -18.70
C ALA A 194 20.81 -6.51 -17.30
N LEU A 195 20.84 -5.42 -16.53
CA LEU A 195 21.45 -5.37 -15.20
C LEU A 195 20.48 -5.73 -14.07
N VAL A 196 19.18 -5.69 -14.34
CA VAL A 196 18.14 -5.85 -13.32
C VAL A 196 17.59 -7.27 -13.35
N THR A 197 17.62 -7.94 -12.20
CA THR A 197 16.92 -9.21 -12.02
C THR A 197 15.43 -8.95 -11.98
N SER A 198 14.71 -9.42 -13.00
CA SER A 198 13.26 -9.28 -13.12
C SER A 198 12.56 -10.60 -12.87
N SER A 199 11.32 -10.50 -12.37
CA SER A 199 10.46 -11.67 -12.22
C SER A 199 10.08 -12.26 -13.58
N PRO A 200 10.19 -13.60 -13.76
CA PRO A 200 9.69 -14.28 -14.96
C PRO A 200 8.16 -14.11 -15.16
N LEU A 201 7.42 -13.79 -14.10
CA LEU A 201 5.98 -13.57 -14.15
C LEU A 201 5.62 -12.18 -14.69
N ILE A 202 6.58 -11.25 -14.75
CA ILE A 202 6.39 -9.91 -15.29
C ILE A 202 7.17 -9.83 -16.61
N ASN A 203 6.56 -10.34 -17.68
CA ASN A 203 7.23 -10.49 -18.97
C ASN A 203 7.02 -9.32 -19.95
N GLN A 204 6.11 -8.39 -19.64
CA GLN A 204 5.75 -7.28 -20.51
C GLN A 204 5.63 -5.99 -19.70
N TRP A 205 6.21 -4.89 -20.20
CA TRP A 205 6.25 -3.61 -19.50
C TRP A 205 4.84 -3.07 -19.19
N TRP A 206 3.91 -3.19 -20.13
CA TRP A 206 2.54 -2.71 -19.94
C TRP A 206 1.80 -3.54 -18.89
N LEU A 207 2.04 -4.85 -18.88
CA LEU A 207 1.45 -5.78 -17.92
C LEU A 207 2.00 -5.51 -16.52
N SER A 208 3.26 -5.10 -16.41
CA SER A 208 3.87 -4.70 -15.15
C SER A 208 3.10 -3.58 -14.46
N GLY A 209 2.80 -2.49 -15.19
CA GLY A 209 1.99 -1.38 -14.65
C GLY A 209 0.59 -1.83 -14.21
N VAL A 210 -0.03 -2.75 -14.94
CA VAL A 210 -1.34 -3.33 -14.58
C VAL A 210 -1.23 -4.17 -13.30
N LEU A 211 -0.27 -5.10 -13.24
CA LEU A 211 -0.07 -5.97 -12.09
C LEU A 211 0.27 -5.18 -10.83
N TYR A 212 1.10 -4.14 -10.97
CA TYR A 212 1.48 -3.24 -9.89
C TYR A 212 0.26 -2.61 -9.22
N VAL A 213 -0.65 -2.06 -10.03
CA VAL A 213 -1.90 -1.49 -9.52
C VAL A 213 -2.84 -2.55 -9.01
N ALA A 214 -2.92 -3.71 -9.68
CA ALA A 214 -3.84 -4.77 -9.33
C ALA A 214 -3.59 -5.37 -7.95
N PHE A 215 -2.32 -5.50 -7.52
CA PHE A 215 -2.05 -5.91 -6.14
C PHE A 215 -2.24 -4.75 -5.15
N ASN A 216 -1.76 -3.53 -5.48
CA ASN A 216 -1.83 -2.39 -4.58
C ASN A 216 -3.26 -1.92 -4.28
N ILE A 217 -4.14 -1.96 -5.28
CA ILE A 217 -5.52 -1.50 -5.11
C ILE A 217 -6.27 -2.37 -4.09
N GLN A 218 -5.91 -3.66 -3.99
CA GLN A 218 -6.49 -4.58 -3.00
C GLN A 218 -6.29 -4.07 -1.57
N LEU A 219 -5.13 -3.49 -1.29
CA LEU A 219 -4.81 -2.87 -0.01
C LEU A 219 -5.47 -1.49 0.12
N ALA A 220 -5.48 -0.70 -0.96
CA ALA A 220 -6.06 0.64 -0.97
C ALA A 220 -7.59 0.64 -0.69
N TYR A 221 -8.34 -0.41 -1.07
CA TYR A 221 -9.78 -0.50 -0.78
C TYR A 221 -10.10 -0.35 0.71
N ALA A 222 -9.29 -0.96 1.58
CA ALA A 222 -9.53 -0.99 3.02
C ALA A 222 -9.62 0.42 3.63
N VAL A 223 -9.04 1.42 2.95
CA VAL A 223 -9.00 2.80 3.42
C VAL A 223 -9.80 3.75 2.55
N LEU A 224 -9.79 3.56 1.22
CA LEU A 224 -10.63 4.35 0.32
C LEU A 224 -12.13 4.11 0.51
N ALA A 225 -12.54 2.89 0.86
CA ALA A 225 -13.96 2.57 1.06
C ALA A 225 -14.56 3.30 2.29
N PRO A 226 -13.97 3.26 3.50
CA PRO A 226 -14.43 4.08 4.63
C PRO A 226 -14.52 5.57 4.31
N ILE A 227 -13.47 6.14 3.69
CA ILE A 227 -13.45 7.55 3.28
C ILE A 227 -14.60 7.86 2.34
N GLY A 228 -14.84 7.02 1.34
CA GLY A 228 -15.95 7.17 0.41
C GLY A 228 -17.30 7.12 1.13
N ALA A 229 -17.52 6.11 1.97
CA ALA A 229 -18.78 5.87 2.68
C ALA A 229 -19.18 7.03 3.62
N GLU A 230 -18.20 7.64 4.29
CA GLU A 230 -18.40 8.76 5.22
C GLU A 230 -18.38 10.13 4.55
N SER A 231 -17.90 10.22 3.30
CA SER A 231 -17.75 11.50 2.62
C SER A 231 -19.08 12.13 2.23
N SER A 232 -19.35 13.32 2.78
CA SER A 232 -20.39 14.24 2.31
C SER A 232 -19.89 15.18 1.20
N SER A 233 -18.61 15.09 0.82
CA SER A 233 -17.99 15.95 -0.18
C SER A 233 -18.55 15.69 -1.59
N SER A 234 -18.51 16.72 -2.44
CA SER A 234 -18.95 16.58 -3.84
C SER A 234 -18.13 15.51 -4.59
N GLY A 235 -18.74 14.89 -5.60
CA GLY A 235 -18.02 13.93 -6.45
C GLY A 235 -16.78 14.52 -7.13
N ARG A 236 -16.71 15.84 -7.33
CA ARG A 236 -15.51 16.53 -7.84
C ARG A 236 -14.37 16.52 -6.82
N SER A 237 -14.67 16.70 -5.54
CA SER A 237 -13.69 16.63 -4.44
C SER A 237 -13.06 15.23 -4.34
N LEU A 238 -13.88 14.18 -4.48
CA LEU A 238 -13.39 12.80 -4.49
C LEU A 238 -12.45 12.54 -5.68
N VAL A 239 -12.83 13.02 -6.86
CA VAL A 239 -11.99 12.90 -8.08
C VAL A 239 -10.69 13.68 -7.94
N ALA A 240 -10.73 14.90 -7.38
CA ALA A 240 -9.53 15.68 -7.12
C ALA A 240 -8.59 14.97 -6.14
N GLY A 241 -9.11 14.42 -5.04
CA GLY A 241 -8.30 13.67 -4.07
C GLY A 241 -7.69 12.40 -4.65
N ALA A 242 -8.46 11.63 -5.43
CA ALA A 242 -7.94 10.46 -6.16
C ALA A 242 -6.86 10.86 -7.17
N GLY A 243 -7.05 11.96 -7.89
CA GLY A 243 -6.08 12.48 -8.87
C GLY A 243 -4.78 12.93 -8.22
N LEU A 244 -4.86 13.70 -7.13
CA LEU A 244 -3.69 14.14 -6.37
C LEU A 244 -2.94 12.96 -5.76
N GLY A 245 -3.65 11.97 -5.22
CA GLY A 245 -3.03 10.77 -4.66
C GLY A 245 -2.32 9.92 -5.73
N ALA A 246 -2.99 9.65 -6.86
CA ALA A 246 -2.39 8.89 -7.96
C ALA A 246 -1.19 9.63 -8.58
N LEU A 247 -1.28 10.95 -8.76
CA LEU A 247 -0.17 11.76 -9.25
C LEU A 247 1.01 11.72 -8.28
N GLY A 248 0.76 11.87 -6.97
CA GLY A 248 1.80 11.78 -5.95
C GLY A 248 2.54 10.44 -6.00
N LEU A 249 1.80 9.32 -6.05
CA LEU A 249 2.37 7.97 -6.15
C LEU A 249 3.28 7.82 -7.37
N VAL A 250 2.83 8.29 -8.54
CA VAL A 250 3.58 8.25 -9.79
C VAL A 250 4.82 9.13 -9.75
N VAL A 251 4.70 10.36 -9.25
CA VAL A 251 5.84 11.29 -9.18
C VAL A 251 6.93 10.74 -8.27
N MET A 252 6.56 10.24 -7.08
CA MET A 252 7.51 9.62 -6.17
C MET A 252 8.13 8.35 -6.77
N ALA A 253 7.34 7.54 -7.47
CA ALA A 253 7.83 6.27 -8.02
C ALA A 253 8.74 6.52 -9.21
N GLY A 254 8.43 7.54 -10.01
CA GLY A 254 9.27 8.03 -11.10
C GLY A 254 10.59 8.61 -10.59
N ALA A 255 10.57 9.36 -9.48
CA ALA A 255 11.81 9.86 -8.86
C ALA A 255 12.71 8.72 -8.38
N VAL A 256 12.14 7.73 -7.68
CA VAL A 256 12.86 6.52 -7.25
C VAL A 256 13.35 5.73 -8.46
N MET A 257 12.50 5.47 -9.45
CA MET A 257 12.86 4.75 -10.67
C MET A 257 14.02 5.43 -11.41
N ALA A 258 13.97 6.75 -11.56
CA ALA A 258 15.00 7.52 -12.26
C ALA A 258 16.34 7.49 -11.49
N ALA A 259 16.31 7.67 -10.16
CA ALA A 259 17.50 7.52 -9.32
C ALA A 259 18.09 6.12 -9.44
N MET A 260 17.24 5.10 -9.44
CA MET A 260 17.66 3.71 -9.54
C MET A 260 18.23 3.35 -10.91
N THR A 261 17.67 3.92 -11.97
CA THR A 261 18.17 3.79 -13.35
C THR A 261 19.56 4.40 -13.46
N ALA A 262 19.80 5.57 -12.84
CA ALA A 262 21.09 6.25 -12.82
C ALA A 262 22.18 5.49 -12.04
N HIS A 263 21.79 4.51 -11.20
CA HIS A 263 22.69 3.70 -10.37
C HIS A 263 22.52 2.20 -10.61
N ALA A 264 22.00 1.79 -11.78
CA ALA A 264 21.61 0.42 -12.07
C ALA A 264 22.74 -0.62 -11.89
N GLN A 265 24.01 -0.23 -12.12
CA GLN A 265 25.17 -1.11 -11.89
C GLN A 265 25.33 -1.53 -10.43
N LEU A 266 25.06 -0.61 -9.50
CA LEU A 266 25.22 -0.85 -8.07
C LEU A 266 24.02 -1.64 -7.53
N ILE A 267 22.81 -1.20 -7.86
CA ILE A 267 21.61 -1.61 -7.13
C ILE A 267 20.71 -2.60 -7.91
N GLY A 268 21.01 -2.91 -9.17
CA GLY A 268 20.18 -3.75 -10.04
C GLY A 268 19.94 -5.17 -9.51
N ARG A 269 20.78 -5.62 -8.57
CA ARG A 269 20.69 -6.93 -7.90
C ARG A 269 20.57 -6.83 -6.39
N ALA A 270 20.43 -5.62 -5.84
CA ALA A 270 20.30 -5.42 -4.41
C ALA A 270 18.91 -5.86 -3.93
N GLU A 271 18.83 -6.52 -2.77
CA GLU A 271 17.53 -6.79 -2.13
C GLU A 271 16.87 -5.50 -1.64
N LEU A 272 17.66 -4.54 -1.18
CA LEU A 272 17.21 -3.25 -0.66
C LEU A 272 17.86 -2.07 -1.42
N PRO A 273 17.51 -1.86 -2.70
CA PRO A 273 18.16 -0.86 -3.56
C PRO A 273 18.27 0.54 -2.98
N MET A 274 17.25 1.01 -2.27
CA MET A 274 17.27 2.36 -1.69
C MET A 274 18.15 2.47 -0.44
N VAL A 275 18.35 1.37 0.29
CA VAL A 275 19.31 1.32 1.41
C VAL A 275 20.74 1.39 0.86
N GLU A 276 21.02 0.64 -0.21
CA GLU A 276 22.33 0.68 -0.90
C GLU A 276 22.61 2.07 -1.50
N LEU A 277 21.60 2.70 -2.12
CA LEU A 277 21.73 4.06 -2.63
C LEU A 277 21.97 5.07 -1.49
N ALA A 278 21.30 4.90 -0.34
CA ALA A 278 21.55 5.73 0.84
C ALA A 278 22.97 5.53 1.41
N ALA A 279 23.55 4.34 1.30
CA ALA A 279 24.92 4.07 1.74
C ALA A 279 25.96 4.87 0.96
N MET A 280 25.67 5.25 -0.29
CA MET A 280 26.54 6.14 -1.06
C MET A 280 26.61 7.57 -0.51
N ILE A 281 25.59 8.03 0.23
CA ILE A 281 25.60 9.30 0.96
C ILE A 281 26.52 9.18 2.18
N GLY A 282 26.48 8.02 2.84
CA GLY A 282 27.31 7.66 3.98
C GLY A 282 26.61 6.65 4.90
N GLY A 283 27.38 6.00 5.78
CA GLY A 283 26.85 4.95 6.67
C GLY A 283 25.73 5.41 7.61
N TRP A 284 25.71 6.69 8.01
CA TRP A 284 24.64 7.26 8.83
C TRP A 284 23.31 7.35 8.07
N ALA A 285 23.35 7.63 6.76
CA ALA A 285 22.17 7.74 5.93
C ALA A 285 21.57 6.36 5.63
N ALA A 286 22.42 5.36 5.37
CA ALA A 286 22.00 3.96 5.29
C ALA A 286 21.35 3.49 6.59
N LEU A 287 21.96 3.76 7.74
CA LEU A 287 21.40 3.37 9.04
C LEU A 287 20.03 4.04 9.29
N LEU A 288 19.93 5.34 9.03
CA LEU A 288 18.66 6.07 9.13
C LEU A 288 17.60 5.44 8.22
N TYR A 289 17.94 5.18 6.96
CA TYR A 289 17.03 4.57 5.99
C TYR A 289 16.56 3.20 6.46
N THR A 290 17.49 2.36 6.90
CA THR A 290 17.19 1.01 7.41
C THR A 290 16.26 1.06 8.61
N VAL A 291 16.48 1.96 9.57
CA VAL A 291 15.60 2.10 10.75
C VAL A 291 14.19 2.51 10.34
N VAL A 292 14.05 3.50 9.45
CA VAL A 292 12.73 3.93 8.97
C VAL A 292 12.05 2.83 8.15
N LEU A 293 12.80 2.10 7.34
CA LEU A 293 12.31 0.96 6.57
C LEU A 293 11.82 -0.17 7.49
N LEU A 294 12.58 -0.51 8.54
CA LEU A 294 12.18 -1.51 9.54
C LEU A 294 10.90 -1.10 10.27
N LEU A 295 10.75 0.18 10.61
CA LEU A 295 9.51 0.70 11.20
C LEU A 295 8.33 0.59 10.22
N ALA A 296 8.54 0.89 8.95
CA ALA A 296 7.51 0.73 7.92
C ALA A 296 7.11 -0.76 7.78
N GLN A 297 8.09 -1.66 7.65
CA GLN A 297 7.87 -3.11 7.59
C GLN A 297 7.12 -3.62 8.81
N PHE A 298 7.50 -3.16 10.00
CA PHE A 298 6.82 -3.49 11.25
C PHE A 298 5.34 -3.10 11.22
N THR A 299 5.01 -1.86 10.86
CA THR A 299 3.61 -1.41 10.86
C THR A 299 2.74 -2.21 9.88
N THR A 300 3.28 -2.54 8.70
CA THR A 300 2.61 -3.39 7.72
C THR A 300 2.50 -4.83 8.22
N ALA A 301 3.57 -5.41 8.77
CA ALA A 301 3.59 -6.78 9.29
C ALA A 301 2.58 -6.97 10.42
N VAL A 302 2.49 -6.05 11.38
CA VAL A 302 1.48 -6.12 12.46
C VAL A 302 0.07 -6.06 11.90
N SER A 303 -0.20 -5.15 10.95
CA SER A 303 -1.52 -5.03 10.32
C SER A 303 -1.92 -6.31 9.59
N CYS A 304 -0.99 -6.89 8.85
CA CYS A 304 -1.17 -8.14 8.12
C CYS A 304 -1.35 -9.34 9.05
N LEU A 305 -0.58 -9.43 10.14
CA LEU A 305 -0.73 -10.49 11.14
C LEU A 305 -2.07 -10.38 11.86
N TYR A 306 -2.44 -9.18 12.32
CA TYR A 306 -3.74 -8.95 12.95
C TYR A 306 -4.90 -9.31 12.03
N GLY A 307 -4.89 -8.79 10.80
CA GLY A 307 -5.92 -9.09 9.81
C GLY A 307 -5.96 -10.58 9.44
N GLY A 308 -4.80 -11.23 9.34
CA GLY A 308 -4.69 -12.67 9.10
C GLY A 308 -5.29 -13.49 10.23
N VAL A 309 -4.99 -13.15 11.49
CA VAL A 309 -5.53 -13.81 12.69
C VAL A 309 -7.05 -13.70 12.73
N GLU A 310 -7.60 -12.49 12.55
CA GLU A 310 -9.04 -12.26 12.52
C GLU A 310 -9.72 -13.12 11.44
N ARG A 311 -9.14 -13.21 10.25
CA ARG A 311 -9.70 -14.01 9.15
C ARG A 311 -9.59 -15.50 9.38
N ILE A 312 -8.47 -15.99 9.93
CA ILE A 312 -8.30 -17.41 10.28
C ILE A 312 -9.28 -17.79 11.39
N ALA A 313 -9.54 -16.90 12.36
CA ALA A 313 -10.48 -17.14 13.46
C ALA A 313 -11.94 -17.29 12.99
N LEU A 314 -12.30 -16.75 11.81
CA LEU A 314 -13.62 -16.94 11.19
C LEU A 314 -13.84 -18.36 10.64
N LEU A 315 -12.78 -19.14 10.45
CA LEU A 315 -12.90 -20.52 9.98
C LEU A 315 -13.56 -21.39 11.06
N SER A 316 -14.53 -22.21 10.67
CA SER A 316 -15.30 -23.04 11.59
C SER A 316 -14.43 -23.99 12.42
N SER A 317 -13.34 -24.50 11.85
CA SER A 317 -12.35 -25.35 12.51
C SER A 317 -11.50 -24.60 13.55
N MET A 318 -11.33 -23.29 13.40
CA MET A 318 -10.45 -22.46 14.24
C MET A 318 -11.19 -21.73 15.36
N ARG A 319 -12.52 -21.82 15.41
CA ARG A 319 -13.38 -21.09 16.35
C ARG A 319 -13.07 -21.32 17.84
N ARG A 320 -12.45 -22.47 18.17
CA ARG A 320 -12.06 -22.84 19.55
C ARG A 320 -10.60 -22.54 19.87
N VAL A 321 -9.80 -22.13 18.88
CA VAL A 321 -8.38 -21.84 19.06
C VAL A 321 -8.25 -20.40 19.57
N PRO A 322 -7.54 -20.15 20.68
CA PRO A 322 -7.37 -18.79 21.17
C PRO A 322 -6.54 -17.95 20.18
N GLY A 323 -6.92 -16.69 19.99
CA GLY A 323 -6.31 -15.82 18.98
C GLY A 323 -4.79 -15.65 19.10
N TRP A 324 -4.25 -15.72 20.33
CA TRP A 324 -2.80 -15.66 20.55
C TRP A 324 -2.05 -16.86 19.97
N VAL A 325 -2.65 -18.07 19.99
CA VAL A 325 -2.07 -19.26 19.35
C VAL A 325 -2.06 -19.10 17.84
N ILE A 326 -3.15 -18.58 17.27
CA ILE A 326 -3.24 -18.29 15.83
C ILE A 326 -2.14 -17.29 15.46
N ALA A 327 -1.98 -16.20 16.22
CA ALA A 327 -0.95 -15.19 15.97
C ALA A 327 0.47 -15.78 15.99
N VAL A 328 0.82 -16.55 17.03
CA VAL A 328 2.14 -17.18 17.16
C VAL A 328 2.40 -18.17 16.02
N VAL A 329 1.47 -19.08 15.75
CA VAL A 329 1.64 -20.09 14.69
C VAL A 329 1.73 -19.44 13.32
N THR A 330 0.89 -18.45 13.03
CA THR A 330 0.95 -17.69 11.77
C THR A 330 2.26 -16.95 11.62
N ALA A 331 2.76 -16.28 12.67
CA ALA A 331 4.02 -15.56 12.63
C ALA A 331 5.22 -16.51 12.43
N LEU A 332 5.23 -17.67 13.10
CA LEU A 332 6.26 -18.69 12.92
C LEU A 332 6.24 -19.28 11.52
N ALA A 333 5.07 -19.67 11.02
CA ALA A 333 4.92 -20.17 9.64
C ALA A 333 5.37 -19.12 8.62
N ALA A 334 4.99 -17.85 8.81
CA ALA A 334 5.40 -16.78 7.94
C ALA A 334 6.92 -16.53 8.00
N THR A 335 7.54 -16.68 9.17
CA THR A 335 8.99 -16.56 9.33
C THR A 335 9.74 -17.66 8.59
N LEU A 336 9.25 -18.91 8.63
CA LEU A 336 9.85 -20.01 7.86
C LEU A 336 9.74 -19.77 6.35
N LEU A 337 8.58 -19.30 5.88
CA LEU A 337 8.39 -18.94 4.48
C LEU A 337 9.22 -17.71 4.06
N SER A 338 9.57 -16.83 5.00
CA SER A 338 10.37 -15.63 4.72
C SER A 338 11.81 -15.95 4.30
N SER A 339 12.29 -17.18 4.58
CA SER A 339 13.63 -17.63 4.20
C SER A 339 13.83 -17.81 2.69
N VAL A 340 12.78 -17.68 1.87
CA VAL A 340 12.87 -17.70 0.40
C VAL A 340 13.68 -16.51 -0.13
N GLY A 341 13.71 -15.37 0.58
CA GLY A 341 14.40 -14.16 0.15
C GLY A 341 13.42 -13.04 -0.24
N PHE A 342 13.78 -11.80 0.07
CA PHE A 342 12.85 -10.67 -0.06
C PHE A 342 12.56 -10.35 -1.52
N SER A 343 13.60 -10.26 -2.36
CA SER A 343 13.45 -10.00 -3.80
C SER A 343 12.62 -11.08 -4.50
N ASP A 344 12.87 -12.35 -4.18
CA ASP A 344 12.17 -13.48 -4.80
C ASP A 344 10.69 -13.50 -4.41
N LEU A 345 10.36 -13.20 -3.16
CA LEU A 345 8.98 -13.09 -2.72
C LEU A 345 8.26 -11.90 -3.36
N VAL A 346 8.91 -10.73 -3.47
CA VAL A 346 8.37 -9.57 -4.21
C VAL A 346 8.15 -9.94 -5.68
N GLY A 347 9.09 -10.67 -6.30
CA GLY A 347 9.02 -11.09 -7.69
C GLY A 347 8.03 -12.21 -7.96
N THR A 348 7.60 -12.98 -6.98
CA THR A 348 6.70 -14.12 -7.19
C THR A 348 5.32 -13.86 -6.61
N VAL A 349 5.23 -13.52 -5.33
CA VAL A 349 3.97 -13.37 -4.60
C VAL A 349 3.22 -12.13 -5.07
N TYR A 350 3.87 -10.97 -5.26
CA TYR A 350 3.15 -9.77 -5.74
C TYR A 350 2.58 -9.93 -7.15
N PRO A 351 3.28 -10.50 -8.15
CA PRO A 351 2.67 -10.77 -9.44
C PRO A 351 1.50 -11.75 -9.36
N VAL A 352 1.59 -12.82 -8.57
CA VAL A 352 0.48 -13.77 -8.36
C VAL A 352 -0.73 -13.06 -7.75
N LEU A 353 -0.52 -12.23 -6.71
CA LEU A 353 -1.57 -11.40 -6.13
C LEU A 353 -2.09 -10.35 -7.11
N GLY A 354 -1.24 -9.84 -8.01
CA GLY A 354 -1.60 -8.94 -9.09
C GLY A 354 -2.54 -9.59 -10.09
N TYR A 355 -2.27 -10.82 -10.54
CA TYR A 355 -3.17 -11.56 -11.42
C TYR A 355 -4.53 -11.82 -10.77
N ALA A 356 -4.55 -12.21 -9.49
CA ALA A 356 -5.79 -12.32 -8.74
C ALA A 356 -6.51 -10.96 -8.61
N GLY A 357 -5.73 -9.89 -8.40
CA GLY A 357 -6.20 -8.51 -8.34
C GLY A 357 -6.83 -8.01 -9.64
N ILE A 358 -6.36 -8.46 -10.80
CA ILE A 358 -6.98 -8.13 -12.09
C ILE A 358 -8.43 -8.63 -12.11
N VAL A 359 -8.68 -9.83 -11.60
CA VAL A 359 -10.04 -10.38 -11.49
C VAL A 359 -10.90 -9.49 -10.57
N ILE A 360 -10.36 -9.07 -9.41
CA ILE A 360 -11.06 -8.14 -8.50
C ILE A 360 -11.34 -6.80 -9.18
N ILE A 361 -10.40 -6.25 -9.96
CA ILE A 361 -10.61 -5.03 -10.74
C ILE A 361 -11.76 -5.21 -11.73
N VAL A 362 -11.81 -6.33 -12.46
CA VAL A 362 -12.91 -6.61 -13.39
C VAL A 362 -14.24 -6.64 -12.64
N MET A 363 -14.31 -7.33 -11.50
CA MET A 363 -15.52 -7.39 -10.67
C MET A 363 -15.96 -5.99 -10.17
N LEU A 364 -15.01 -5.15 -9.73
CA LEU A 364 -15.25 -3.78 -9.31
C LEU A 364 -15.81 -2.93 -10.47
N VAL A 365 -15.18 -2.99 -11.65
CA VAL A 365 -15.59 -2.23 -12.83
C VAL A 365 -16.99 -2.65 -13.30
N VAL A 366 -17.28 -3.95 -13.29
CA VAL A 366 -18.63 -4.45 -13.58
C VAL A 366 -19.65 -3.91 -12.58
N THR A 367 -19.35 -3.96 -11.28
CA THR A 367 -20.22 -3.40 -10.22
C THR A 367 -20.51 -1.93 -10.46
N TRP A 368 -19.48 -1.15 -10.80
CA TRP A 368 -19.62 0.26 -11.14
C TRP A 368 -20.55 0.53 -12.34
N ILE A 369 -20.41 -0.26 -13.41
CA ILE A 369 -21.24 -0.13 -14.63
C ILE A 369 -22.71 -0.49 -14.32
N VAL A 370 -22.95 -1.60 -13.62
CA VAL A 370 -24.30 -2.05 -13.22
C VAL A 370 -24.98 -0.99 -12.34
N GLU A 371 -24.25 -0.43 -11.39
CA GLU A 371 -24.81 0.52 -10.44
C GLU A 371 -25.10 1.89 -11.10
N ARG A 372 -24.31 2.29 -12.12
CA ARG A 372 -24.61 3.47 -12.95
C ARG A 372 -25.82 3.28 -13.87
N THR A 373 -25.96 2.11 -14.49
CA THR A 373 -27.08 1.83 -15.41
C THR A 373 -28.41 1.72 -14.67
N THR A 374 -28.42 1.13 -13.47
CA THR A 374 -29.61 1.03 -12.62
C THR A 374 -30.17 2.40 -12.25
N VAL A 375 -29.31 3.36 -11.89
CA VAL A 375 -29.73 4.75 -11.60
C VAL A 375 -30.31 5.43 -12.82
N ARG A 376 -29.66 5.33 -13.99
CA ARG A 376 -30.19 5.92 -15.23
C ARG A 376 -31.57 5.37 -15.58
N ARG A 377 -31.79 4.07 -15.40
CA ARG A 377 -33.10 3.43 -15.62
C ARG A 377 -34.16 3.91 -14.63
N ARG A 378 -33.83 4.07 -13.35
CA ARG A 378 -34.75 4.62 -12.34
C ARG A 378 -35.12 6.08 -12.62
N ALA A 379 -34.14 6.92 -12.97
CA ALA A 379 -34.37 8.31 -13.36
C ALA A 379 -35.25 8.42 -14.62
N ALA A 380 -34.98 7.59 -15.64
CA ALA A 380 -35.79 7.55 -16.85
C ALA A 380 -37.23 7.05 -16.61
N ARG A 381 -37.44 6.14 -15.64
CA ARG A 381 -38.79 5.71 -15.23
C ARG A 381 -39.51 6.82 -14.45
N ALA A 382 -38.82 7.49 -13.54
CA ALA A 382 -39.38 8.61 -12.77
C ALA A 382 -39.72 9.84 -13.63
N ALA A 383 -39.01 10.04 -14.75
CA ALA A 383 -39.34 11.11 -15.72
C ALA A 383 -40.49 10.74 -16.67
N ARG A 384 -40.91 9.47 -16.70
CA ARG A 384 -42.04 8.97 -17.52
C ARG A 384 -43.32 8.77 -16.71
N ALA A 385 -43.22 8.75 -15.38
CA ALA A 385 -44.34 8.74 -14.44
C ALA A 385 -44.63 10.19 -14.05
#